data_AF-A0A367YL24-F1
#
_entry.id   AF-A0A367YL24-F1
#
_cell.length_a   1.000
_cell.length_b   1.000
_cell.length_c   1.000
_cell.angle_alpha   90.00
_cell.angle_beta   90.00
_cell.angle_gamma   90.00
#
_symmetry.space_group_name_H-M   'P 1'
#
loop_
_entity.id
_entity.type
_entity.pdbx_description
1 polymer ?
#
loop_
_entity_poly.entity_id
_entity_poly.type
_entity_poly.pdbx_seq_one_letter_code
_entity_poly.pdbx_strand_id
1 'polypeptide(L)'
;MSNDVDTIEKFISPHGQILVDLYFRIIHPSYPIIHKKVFIEKYSRTHREFTAPLLSAVYVLAIQWWDYDPQLNKYPKPNVEMILKIGMNNFLLEILKRPKLSAVQAGLLLLQCKHILNAKQSTNQSPHIPSEADYSEWVLCSQVVALAEELGLGLDCSSWKLPKWERGLRRRLAWAVYLEDKWLSLKLGRPTHISENNWVVLPLHEEDF
;
A
#
# COMPACT_ATOMS: atom_id res chain seq x y z
N MET A 1 -15.06 11.37 -2.16
CA MET A 1 -14.29 10.17 -2.60
C MET A 1 -13.97 10.17 -4.08
N SER A 2 -14.91 10.39 -5.02
CA SER A 2 -14.60 10.33 -6.47
C SER A 2 -13.52 11.33 -6.94
N ASN A 3 -13.42 12.51 -6.31
CA ASN A 3 -12.53 13.57 -6.79
C ASN A 3 -11.03 13.24 -6.62
N ASP A 4 -10.63 12.63 -5.50
CA ASP A 4 -9.21 12.37 -5.24
C ASP A 4 -8.65 11.28 -6.15
N VAL A 5 -9.43 10.21 -6.36
CA VAL A 5 -9.09 9.10 -7.27
C VAL A 5 -8.94 9.61 -8.71
N ASP A 6 -9.89 10.43 -9.17
CA ASP A 6 -9.81 11.07 -10.48
C ASP A 6 -8.62 12.03 -10.59
N THR A 7 -8.27 12.72 -9.51
CA THR A 7 -7.12 13.63 -9.48
C THR A 7 -5.80 12.86 -9.57
N ILE A 8 -5.67 11.74 -8.87
CA ILE A 8 -4.51 10.83 -8.97
C ILE A 8 -4.37 10.31 -10.40
N GLU A 9 -5.47 9.87 -11.02
CA GLU A 9 -5.48 9.38 -12.40
C GLU A 9 -5.03 10.45 -13.41
N LYS A 10 -5.40 11.72 -13.18
CA LYS A 10 -4.96 12.83 -14.04
C LYS A 10 -3.45 13.07 -14.00
N PHE A 11 -2.77 12.80 -12.89
CA PHE A 11 -1.30 12.96 -12.81
C PHE A 11 -0.53 11.97 -13.69
N ILE A 12 -1.13 10.82 -13.96
CA ILE A 12 -0.47 9.67 -14.60
C ILE A 12 -1.02 9.38 -15.99
N SER A 13 -2.20 9.89 -16.34
CA SER A 13 -2.80 9.74 -17.67
C SER A 13 -1.85 10.21 -18.78
N PRO A 14 -1.71 9.47 -19.90
CA PRO A 14 -2.43 8.24 -20.26
C PRO A 14 -1.72 6.94 -19.83
N HIS A 15 -0.73 7.00 -18.94
CA HIS A 15 0.21 5.91 -18.66
C HIS A 15 -0.23 4.96 -17.53
N GLY A 16 -1.45 5.09 -17.01
CA GLY A 16 -1.89 4.35 -15.82
C GLY A 16 -1.87 2.83 -15.97
N GLN A 17 -2.34 2.31 -17.10
CA GLN A 17 -2.30 0.87 -17.35
C GLN A 17 -0.86 0.31 -17.33
N ILE A 18 0.10 1.04 -17.91
CA ILE A 18 1.51 0.62 -17.92
C ILE A 18 2.07 0.57 -16.50
N LEU A 19 1.72 1.54 -15.65
CA LEU A 19 2.13 1.54 -14.24
C LEU A 19 1.49 0.38 -13.45
N VAL A 20 0.22 0.07 -13.69
CA VAL A 20 -0.44 -1.10 -13.08
C VAL A 20 0.28 -2.39 -13.50
N ASP A 21 0.60 -2.53 -14.79
CA ASP A 21 1.30 -3.70 -15.30
C ASP A 21 2.71 -3.82 -14.71
N LEU A 22 3.43 -2.70 -14.59
CA LEU A 22 4.73 -2.63 -13.92
C LEU A 22 4.64 -3.04 -12.45
N TYR A 23 3.63 -2.57 -11.72
CA TYR A 23 3.42 -2.96 -10.33
C TYR A 23 3.26 -4.48 -10.19
N PHE A 24 2.39 -5.10 -11.01
CA PHE A 24 2.16 -6.53 -10.95
C PHE A 24 3.30 -7.39 -11.51
N ARG A 25 4.19 -6.79 -12.31
CA ARG A 25 5.37 -7.46 -12.85
C ARG A 25 6.54 -7.42 -11.87
N ILE A 26 6.75 -6.29 -11.19
CA ILE A 26 8.00 -6.04 -10.46
C ILE A 26 7.83 -6.03 -8.95
N ILE A 27 6.75 -5.42 -8.43
CA ILE A 27 6.55 -5.24 -6.98
C ILE A 27 5.74 -6.40 -6.40
N HIS A 28 4.63 -6.76 -7.04
CA HIS A 28 3.70 -7.77 -6.55
C HIS A 28 4.34 -9.14 -6.24
N PRO A 29 5.29 -9.67 -7.04
CA PRO A 29 5.90 -10.97 -6.73
C PRO A 29 6.58 -11.04 -5.35
N SER A 30 7.20 -9.95 -4.92
CA SER A 30 7.88 -9.87 -3.61
C SER A 30 6.95 -9.40 -2.49
N TYR A 31 5.85 -8.71 -2.82
CA TYR A 31 4.89 -8.19 -1.84
C TYR A 31 3.43 -8.42 -2.28
N PRO A 32 2.95 -9.67 -2.30
CA PRO A 32 1.70 -10.07 -2.95
C PRO A 32 0.44 -9.79 -2.12
N ILE A 33 0.36 -8.61 -1.50
CA ILE A 33 -0.77 -8.23 -0.62
C ILE A 33 -2.02 -7.79 -1.40
N ILE A 34 -1.98 -7.74 -2.73
CA ILE A 34 -3.13 -7.49 -3.61
C ILE A 34 -3.47 -8.77 -4.37
N HIS A 35 -4.76 -9.09 -4.53
CA HIS A 35 -5.19 -10.17 -5.42
C HIS A 35 -5.22 -9.68 -6.89
N LYS A 36 -4.23 -10.13 -7.69
CA LYS A 36 -3.99 -9.61 -9.05
C LYS A 36 -5.21 -9.66 -9.97
N LYS A 37 -5.88 -10.81 -10.09
CA LYS A 37 -7.02 -10.96 -11.02
C LYS A 37 -8.15 -9.98 -10.71
N VAL A 38 -8.49 -9.85 -9.42
CA VAL A 38 -9.55 -8.94 -8.96
C VAL A 38 -9.15 -7.48 -9.21
N PHE A 39 -7.90 -7.11 -8.96
CA PHE A 39 -7.43 -5.75 -9.22
C PHE A 39 -7.51 -5.40 -10.71
N ILE A 40 -6.95 -6.25 -11.59
CA ILE A 40 -6.92 -6.00 -13.03
C ILE A 40 -8.35 -5.91 -13.60
N GLU A 41 -9.25 -6.81 -13.17
CA GLU A 41 -10.65 -6.78 -13.60
C GLU A 41 -11.33 -5.46 -13.21
N LYS A 42 -11.16 -5.00 -11.96
CA LYS A 42 -11.71 -3.72 -11.51
C LYS A 42 -11.12 -2.54 -12.28
N TYR A 43 -9.81 -2.53 -12.49
CA TYR A 43 -9.12 -1.45 -13.19
C TYR A 43 -9.55 -1.34 -14.65
N SER A 44 -9.76 -2.47 -15.34
CA SER A 44 -10.30 -2.49 -16.72
C SER A 44 -11.72 -1.89 -16.83
N ARG A 45 -12.51 -1.94 -15.74
CA ARG A 45 -13.83 -1.32 -15.70
C ARG A 45 -13.74 0.17 -15.42
N THR A 46 -13.07 0.56 -14.34
CA THR A 46 -12.77 1.96 -14.02
C THR A 46 -11.82 2.07 -12.83
N HIS A 47 -10.91 3.05 -12.87
CA HIS A 47 -10.07 3.45 -11.73
C HIS A 47 -10.89 3.92 -10.51
N ARG A 48 -12.16 4.32 -10.70
CA ARG A 48 -13.06 4.77 -9.62
C ARG A 48 -13.52 3.65 -8.68
N GLU A 49 -13.29 2.39 -9.01
CA GLU A 49 -13.57 1.27 -8.09
C GLU A 49 -12.54 1.16 -6.94
N PHE A 50 -11.47 1.95 -6.97
CA PHE A 50 -10.41 1.95 -5.97
C PHE A 50 -10.50 3.13 -5.01
N THR A 51 -9.84 2.98 -3.86
CA THR A 51 -9.58 4.11 -2.96
C THR A 51 -8.36 4.88 -3.46
N ALA A 52 -8.38 6.20 -3.26
CA ALA A 52 -7.27 7.08 -3.61
C ALA A 52 -5.91 6.59 -3.07
N PRO A 53 -5.76 6.26 -1.77
CA PRO A 53 -4.46 5.82 -1.26
C PRO A 53 -3.96 4.51 -1.85
N LEU A 54 -4.86 3.55 -2.14
CA LEU A 54 -4.46 2.29 -2.74
C LEU A 54 -3.89 2.50 -4.14
N LEU A 55 -4.61 3.28 -4.96
CA LEU A 55 -4.19 3.56 -6.34
C LEU A 55 -2.93 4.46 -6.37
N SER A 56 -2.86 5.48 -5.51
CA SER A 56 -1.66 6.30 -5.32
C SER A 56 -0.44 5.42 -5.02
N ALA A 57 -0.53 4.52 -4.05
CA ALA A 57 0.61 3.71 -3.64
C ALA A 57 1.07 2.75 -4.75
N VAL A 58 0.12 2.13 -5.46
CA VAL A 58 0.42 1.28 -6.64
C VAL A 58 1.19 2.08 -7.69
N TYR A 59 0.71 3.28 -8.06
CA TYR A 59 1.40 4.12 -9.03
C TYR A 59 2.76 4.58 -8.55
N VAL A 60 2.88 5.04 -7.31
CA VAL A 60 4.13 5.58 -6.77
C VAL A 60 5.23 4.53 -6.71
N LEU A 61 4.90 3.30 -6.29
CA LEU A 61 5.83 2.18 -6.29
C LEU A 61 6.25 1.80 -7.72
N ALA A 62 5.33 1.81 -8.68
CA ALA A 62 5.63 1.52 -10.09
C ALA A 62 6.45 2.64 -10.77
N ILE A 63 6.22 3.91 -10.44
CA ILE A 63 6.92 5.07 -11.04
C ILE A 63 8.43 5.02 -10.79
N GLN A 64 8.91 4.31 -9.76
CA GLN A 64 10.35 4.10 -9.57
C GLN A 64 11.00 3.40 -10.78
N TRP A 65 10.22 2.66 -11.56
CA TRP A 65 10.66 1.92 -12.74
C TRP A 65 10.42 2.66 -14.07
N TRP A 66 9.99 3.92 -14.01
CA TRP A 66 9.61 4.73 -15.18
C TRP A 66 10.72 4.83 -16.24
N ASP A 67 11.97 5.07 -15.84
CA ASP A 67 13.08 5.26 -16.79
C ASP A 67 13.51 3.97 -17.48
N TYR A 68 13.13 2.82 -16.92
CA TYR A 68 13.47 1.50 -17.44
C TYR A 68 12.42 0.96 -18.42
N ASP A 69 11.25 1.59 -18.50
CA ASP A 69 10.20 1.19 -19.44
C ASP A 69 10.32 1.99 -20.76
N PRO A 70 10.53 1.33 -21.92
CA PRO A 70 10.70 2.02 -23.21
C PRO A 70 9.48 2.85 -23.65
N GLN A 71 8.30 2.60 -23.09
CA GLN A 71 7.09 3.37 -23.39
C GLN A 71 6.99 4.63 -22.52
N LEU A 72 7.63 4.65 -21.36
CA LEU A 72 7.55 5.73 -20.37
C LEU A 72 8.77 6.65 -20.36
N ASN A 73 9.98 6.10 -20.55
CA ASN A 73 11.25 6.81 -20.35
C ASN A 73 11.49 8.06 -21.25
N LYS A 74 10.65 8.23 -22.26
CA LYS A 74 10.59 9.38 -23.17
C LYS A 74 9.71 10.53 -22.67
N TYR A 75 8.97 10.32 -21.59
CA TYR A 75 8.06 11.29 -20.97
C TYR A 75 8.58 11.72 -19.59
N PRO A 76 8.27 12.96 -19.15
CA PRO A 76 8.64 13.40 -17.82
C PRO A 76 7.92 12.58 -16.74
N LYS A 77 8.62 12.28 -15.64
CA LYS A 77 8.03 11.56 -14.51
C LYS A 77 6.91 12.37 -13.84
N PRO A 78 5.78 11.73 -13.48
CA PRO A 78 4.72 12.36 -12.70
C PRO A 78 5.22 12.88 -11.34
N ASN A 79 4.50 13.85 -10.77
CA ASN A 79 4.82 14.38 -9.45
C ASN A 79 4.41 13.42 -8.33
N VAL A 80 5.33 12.52 -7.97
CA VAL A 80 5.18 11.50 -6.92
C VAL A 80 4.75 12.08 -5.56
N GLU A 81 5.30 13.24 -5.18
CA GLU A 81 5.04 13.86 -3.88
C GLU A 81 3.58 14.31 -3.77
N MET A 82 3.03 14.89 -4.83
CA MET A 82 1.63 15.30 -4.87
C MET A 82 0.68 14.09 -4.87
N ILE A 83 1.03 13.02 -5.58
CA ILE A 83 0.25 11.77 -5.60
C ILE A 83 0.20 11.13 -4.19
N LEU A 84 1.35 11.09 -3.50
CA LEU A 84 1.43 10.61 -2.13
C LEU A 84 0.67 11.52 -1.16
N LYS A 85 0.79 12.84 -1.28
CA LYS A 85 0.05 13.80 -0.45
C LYS A 85 -1.46 13.55 -0.53
N ILE A 86 -2.01 13.45 -1.73
CA ILE A 86 -3.45 13.19 -1.93
C ILE A 86 -3.82 11.82 -1.34
N GLY A 87 -3.02 10.79 -1.61
CA GLY A 87 -3.22 9.44 -1.06
C GLY A 87 -3.25 9.45 0.47
N MET A 88 -2.24 10.02 1.12
CA MET A 88 -2.12 10.06 2.58
C MET A 88 -3.22 10.89 3.24
N ASN A 89 -3.53 12.06 2.69
CA ASN A 89 -4.64 12.87 3.20
C ASN A 89 -5.97 12.11 3.14
N ASN A 90 -6.24 11.46 2.01
CA ASN A 90 -7.44 10.64 1.87
C ASN A 90 -7.42 9.43 2.83
N PHE A 91 -6.25 8.79 3.03
CA PHE A 91 -6.12 7.68 3.97
C PHE A 91 -6.52 8.10 5.39
N LEU A 92 -5.88 9.15 5.90
CA LEU A 92 -6.04 9.65 7.26
C LEU A 92 -7.45 10.21 7.52
N LEU A 93 -7.99 10.96 6.57
CA LEU A 93 -9.26 11.67 6.76
C LEU A 93 -10.48 10.81 6.44
N GLU A 94 -10.39 9.86 5.51
CA GLU A 94 -11.55 9.15 4.98
C GLU A 94 -11.48 7.62 5.15
N ILE A 95 -10.32 7.01 4.85
CA ILE A 95 -10.21 5.55 4.82
C ILE A 95 -10.15 4.93 6.20
N LEU A 96 -9.48 5.57 7.17
CA LEU A 96 -9.41 5.08 8.56
C LEU A 96 -10.80 4.91 9.20
N LYS A 97 -11.80 5.68 8.75
CA LYS A 97 -13.19 5.58 9.23
C LYS A 97 -13.94 4.34 8.71
N ARG A 98 -13.35 3.58 7.78
CA ARG A 98 -14.03 2.49 7.05
C ARG A 98 -13.12 1.25 6.96
N PRO A 99 -13.04 0.45 8.03
CA PRO A 99 -12.24 -0.77 8.06
C PRO A 99 -12.61 -1.72 6.91
N LYS A 100 -11.66 -1.97 6.01
CA LYS A 100 -11.77 -2.88 4.86
C LYS A 100 -10.40 -3.47 4.56
N LEU A 101 -10.35 -4.65 3.91
CA LEU A 101 -9.09 -5.24 3.46
C LEU A 101 -8.29 -4.26 2.57
N SER A 102 -8.98 -3.48 1.74
CA SER A 102 -8.35 -2.44 0.90
C SER A 102 -7.71 -1.31 1.69
N ALA A 103 -8.18 -1.02 2.91
CA ALA A 103 -7.57 -0.04 3.79
C ALA A 103 -6.23 -0.56 4.33
N VAL A 104 -6.19 -1.81 4.80
CA VAL A 104 -4.94 -2.46 5.22
C VAL A 104 -3.95 -2.54 4.07
N GLN A 105 -4.39 -2.97 2.88
CA GLN A 105 -3.57 -2.97 1.66
C GLN A 105 -2.97 -1.60 1.35
N ALA A 106 -3.81 -0.55 1.37
CA ALA A 106 -3.36 0.80 1.09
C ALA A 106 -2.32 1.28 2.11
N GLY A 107 -2.59 1.12 3.41
CA GLY A 107 -1.66 1.54 4.46
C GLY A 107 -0.32 0.80 4.39
N LEU A 108 -0.34 -0.51 4.15
CA LEU A 108 0.87 -1.31 3.95
C LEU A 108 1.69 -0.84 2.74
N LEU A 109 1.05 -0.53 1.60
CA LEU A 109 1.78 -0.02 0.43
C LEU A 109 2.28 1.40 0.63
N LEU A 110 1.52 2.24 1.35
CA LEU A 110 1.94 3.60 1.69
C LEU A 110 3.20 3.57 2.56
N LEU A 111 3.28 2.67 3.55
CA LEU A 111 4.51 2.45 4.35
C LEU A 111 5.72 2.14 3.46
N GLN A 112 5.55 1.32 2.42
CA GLN A 112 6.62 1.03 1.46
C GLN A 112 7.03 2.27 0.63
N CYS A 113 6.21 3.32 0.55
CA CYS A 113 6.52 4.53 -0.20
C CYS A 113 7.40 5.54 0.56
N LYS A 114 7.62 5.37 1.88
CA LYS A 114 8.33 6.39 2.68
C LYS A 114 9.73 6.71 2.14
N HIS A 115 10.50 5.68 1.78
CA HIS A 115 11.87 5.85 1.29
C HIS A 115 11.94 6.73 0.03
N ILE A 116 10.86 6.74 -0.78
CA ILE A 116 10.77 7.52 -2.02
C ILE A 116 10.70 9.03 -1.72
N LEU A 117 10.04 9.42 -0.62
CA LEU A 117 10.01 10.82 -0.16
C LEU A 117 11.40 11.25 0.37
N ASN A 118 12.05 10.38 1.13
CA ASN A 118 13.34 10.68 1.76
C ASN A 118 14.49 10.80 0.73
N ALA A 119 14.45 10.02 -0.35
CA ALA A 119 15.49 10.03 -1.39
C ALA A 119 15.69 11.42 -2.02
N LYS A 120 14.61 12.18 -2.25
CA LYS A 120 14.66 13.54 -2.81
C LYS A 120 15.23 14.59 -1.83
N GLN A 121 15.12 14.34 -0.53
CA GLN A 121 15.63 15.26 0.49
C GLN A 121 17.15 15.11 0.64
N SER A 122 17.71 13.93 0.39
CA SER A 122 19.16 13.69 0.49
C SER A 122 20.01 14.43 -0.55
N THR A 123 19.43 14.82 -1.69
CA THR A 123 20.16 15.49 -2.78
C THR A 123 20.29 17.00 -2.58
N ASN A 124 19.44 17.60 -1.73
CA ASN A 124 19.50 19.02 -1.40
C ASN A 124 19.97 19.13 0.05
N GLN A 125 21.17 19.66 0.30
CA GLN A 125 21.76 19.87 1.64
C GLN A 125 21.00 20.93 2.49
N SER A 126 19.68 20.95 2.39
CA SER A 126 18.81 21.82 3.17
C SER A 126 18.37 21.11 4.45
N PRO A 127 18.14 21.86 5.55
CA PRO A 127 17.56 21.29 6.76
C PRO A 127 16.25 20.55 6.45
N HIS A 128 15.93 19.52 7.25
CA HIS A 128 14.72 18.69 7.10
C HIS A 128 13.46 19.54 7.31
N ILE A 129 13.03 20.26 6.29
CA ILE A 129 11.74 20.94 6.24
C ILE A 129 10.72 19.84 5.92
N PRO A 130 9.80 19.50 6.85
CA PRO A 130 8.79 18.49 6.59
C PRO A 130 7.98 18.88 5.36
N SER A 131 7.96 18.01 4.35
CA SER A 131 7.05 18.15 3.22
C SER A 131 5.62 17.96 3.70
N GLU A 132 4.64 18.55 3.00
CA GLU A 132 3.22 18.28 3.26
C GLU A 132 2.83 16.82 2.99
N ALA A 133 3.67 16.05 2.30
CA ALA A 133 3.51 14.61 2.11
C ALA A 133 4.18 13.78 3.22
N ASP A 134 4.89 14.41 4.15
CA ASP A 134 5.62 13.73 5.22
C ASP A 134 4.67 13.17 6.29
N TYR A 135 4.99 11.99 6.81
CA TYR A 135 4.19 11.30 7.83
C TYR A 135 5.06 10.38 8.69
N SER A 136 4.59 10.06 9.90
CA SER A 136 5.26 9.11 10.79
C SER A 136 4.95 7.67 10.39
N GLU A 137 5.98 6.91 9.98
CA GLU A 137 5.86 5.47 9.64
C GLU A 137 5.31 4.67 10.83
N TRP A 138 5.74 4.99 12.06
CA TRP A 138 5.27 4.29 13.25
C TRP A 138 3.77 4.50 13.48
N VAL A 139 3.30 5.75 13.41
CA VAL A 139 1.88 6.07 13.62
C VAL A 139 1.01 5.44 12.54
N LEU A 140 1.47 5.47 11.29
CA LEU A 140 0.77 4.81 10.19
C LEU A 140 0.72 3.28 10.40
N CYS A 141 1.81 2.67 10.82
CA CYS A 141 1.85 1.25 11.16
C CYS A 141 0.86 0.92 12.30
N SER A 142 0.83 1.71 13.38
CA SER A 142 -0.14 1.52 14.46
C SER A 142 -1.59 1.58 13.96
N GLN A 143 -1.90 2.50 13.03
CA GLN A 143 -3.23 2.58 12.41
C GLN A 143 -3.54 1.36 11.54
N VAL A 144 -2.56 0.85 10.80
CA VAL A 144 -2.70 -0.37 9.99
C VAL A 144 -2.93 -1.60 10.89
N VAL A 145 -2.21 -1.70 12.01
CA VAL A 145 -2.43 -2.75 13.02
C VAL A 145 -3.85 -2.66 13.58
N ALA A 146 -4.31 -1.46 13.97
CA ALA A 146 -5.68 -1.27 14.46
C ALA A 146 -6.74 -1.66 13.42
N LEU A 147 -6.56 -1.29 12.14
CA LEU A 147 -7.45 -1.73 11.05
C LEU A 147 -7.44 -3.25 10.89
N ALA A 148 -6.29 -3.89 11.08
CA ALA A 148 -6.15 -5.33 10.95
C ALA A 148 -6.82 -6.07 12.11
N GLU A 149 -6.70 -5.55 13.34
CA GLU A 149 -7.41 -6.05 14.53
C GLU A 149 -8.92 -5.94 14.37
N GLU A 150 -9.43 -4.78 13.94
CA GLU A 150 -10.85 -4.52 13.68
C GLU A 150 -11.44 -5.50 12.65
N LEU A 151 -10.65 -5.91 11.66
CA LEU A 151 -11.03 -6.88 10.63
C LEU A 151 -10.83 -8.35 11.03
N GLY A 152 -10.26 -8.60 12.20
CA GLY A 152 -9.92 -9.93 12.69
C GLY A 152 -8.82 -10.61 11.87
N LEU A 153 -7.90 -9.85 11.26
CA LEU A 153 -6.81 -10.43 10.45
C LEU A 153 -5.83 -11.26 11.27
N GLY A 154 -5.64 -10.94 12.55
CA GLY A 154 -4.80 -11.70 13.48
C GLY A 154 -5.39 -13.05 13.91
N LEU A 155 -6.56 -13.44 13.41
CA LEU A 155 -7.24 -14.69 13.76
C LEU A 155 -7.04 -15.76 12.68
N ASP A 156 -7.10 -17.04 13.06
CA ASP A 156 -7.15 -18.14 12.10
C ASP A 156 -8.48 -18.15 11.35
N CYS A 157 -8.42 -17.87 10.06
CA CYS A 157 -9.57 -17.84 9.16
C CYS A 157 -9.82 -19.16 8.41
N SER A 158 -9.08 -20.23 8.71
CA SER A 158 -9.14 -21.50 7.96
C SER A 158 -10.52 -22.13 7.93
N SER A 159 -11.27 -22.03 9.03
CA SER A 159 -12.64 -22.57 9.18
C SER A 159 -13.74 -21.61 8.71
N TRP A 160 -13.39 -20.38 8.29
CA TRP A 160 -14.39 -19.37 7.95
C TRP A 160 -15.06 -19.67 6.61
N LYS A 161 -16.35 -19.32 6.50
CA LYS A 161 -17.18 -19.46 5.30
C LYS A 161 -16.86 -18.39 4.24
N LEU A 162 -15.60 -18.32 3.83
CA LEU A 162 -15.08 -17.41 2.82
C LEU A 162 -14.58 -18.17 1.58
N PRO A 163 -14.50 -17.52 0.41
CA PRO A 163 -13.79 -18.08 -0.74
C PRO A 163 -12.31 -18.36 -0.39
N LYS A 164 -11.73 -19.40 -0.99
CA LYS A 164 -10.32 -19.79 -0.78
C LYS A 164 -9.36 -18.61 -1.02
N TRP A 165 -9.56 -17.87 -2.11
CA TRP A 165 -8.72 -16.73 -2.47
C TRP A 165 -8.76 -15.60 -1.43
N GLU A 166 -9.90 -15.40 -0.76
CA GLU A 166 -10.03 -14.35 0.27
C GLU A 166 -9.34 -14.78 1.56
N ARG A 167 -9.44 -16.06 1.96
CA ARG A 167 -8.68 -16.58 3.11
C ARG A 167 -7.18 -16.45 2.89
N GLY A 168 -6.68 -16.83 1.71
CA GLY A 168 -5.27 -16.65 1.35
C GLY A 168 -4.87 -15.17 1.43
N LEU A 169 -5.68 -14.27 0.86
CA LEU A 169 -5.42 -12.83 0.95
C LEU A 169 -5.37 -12.32 2.41
N ARG A 170 -6.30 -12.75 3.27
CA ARG A 170 -6.31 -12.37 4.69
C ARG A 170 -5.05 -12.83 5.41
N ARG A 171 -4.60 -14.07 5.19
CA ARG A 171 -3.35 -14.59 5.77
C ARG A 171 -2.14 -13.80 5.28
N ARG A 172 -2.02 -13.54 3.97
CA ARG A 172 -0.92 -12.73 3.42
C ARG A 172 -0.89 -11.32 4.01
N LEU A 173 -2.06 -10.68 4.15
CA LEU A 173 -2.16 -9.38 4.80
C LEU A 173 -1.74 -9.43 6.26
N ALA A 174 -2.19 -10.44 7.01
CA ALA A 174 -1.85 -10.55 8.42
C ALA A 174 -0.34 -10.75 8.64
N TRP A 175 0.32 -11.55 7.80
CA TRP A 175 1.77 -11.68 7.82
C TRP A 175 2.51 -10.40 7.41
N ALA A 176 1.99 -9.67 6.43
CA ALA A 176 2.56 -8.37 6.04
C ALA A 176 2.46 -7.34 7.18
N VAL A 177 1.33 -7.27 7.89
CA VAL A 177 1.15 -6.40 9.06
C VAL A 177 2.10 -6.81 10.19
N TYR A 178 2.22 -8.10 10.48
CA TYR A 178 3.16 -8.62 11.47
C TYR A 178 4.60 -8.20 11.15
N LEU A 179 5.03 -8.44 9.91
CA LEU A 179 6.39 -8.13 9.47
C LEU A 179 6.70 -6.62 9.60
N GLU A 180 5.77 -5.77 9.17
CA GLU A 180 5.94 -4.33 9.21
C GLU A 180 6.03 -3.80 10.66
N ASP A 181 5.19 -4.32 11.57
CA ASP A 181 5.24 -3.96 13.00
C ASP A 181 6.58 -4.37 13.64
N LYS A 182 7.06 -5.59 13.40
CA LYS A 182 8.37 -6.06 13.91
C LYS A 182 9.52 -5.27 13.32
N TRP A 183 9.48 -5.02 12.00
CA TRP A 183 10.52 -4.29 11.31
C TRP A 183 10.64 -2.85 11.81
N LEU A 184 9.53 -2.13 11.94
CA LEU A 184 9.52 -0.76 12.43
C LEU A 184 9.83 -0.66 13.93
N SER A 185 9.36 -1.62 14.73
CA SER A 185 9.72 -1.76 16.14
C SER A 185 11.25 -1.84 16.29
N LEU A 186 11.89 -2.71 15.51
CA LEU A 186 13.35 -2.85 15.49
C LEU A 186 14.05 -1.58 14.99
N LYS A 187 13.63 -1.06 13.83
CA LYS A 187 14.21 0.13 13.17
C LYS A 187 14.18 1.37 14.07
N LEU A 188 13.11 1.53 14.85
CA LEU A 188 12.86 2.74 15.65
C LEU A 188 13.12 2.55 17.15
N GLY A 189 13.56 1.36 17.59
CA GLY A 189 13.78 1.04 19.00
C GLY A 189 12.51 1.12 19.86
N ARG A 190 11.37 0.71 19.31
CA ARG A 190 10.04 0.79 19.96
C ARG A 190 9.53 -0.59 20.33
N PRO A 191 8.69 -0.74 21.38
CA PRO A 191 7.96 -1.99 21.61
C PRO A 191 7.03 -2.31 20.44
N THR A 192 6.90 -3.60 20.12
CA THR A 192 5.98 -4.14 19.12
C THR A 192 4.52 -4.03 19.59
N HIS A 193 3.59 -3.75 18.66
CA HIS A 193 2.16 -3.78 18.95
C HIS A 193 1.60 -5.21 18.95
N ILE A 194 2.18 -6.08 18.13
CA ILE A 194 1.68 -7.44 17.93
C ILE A 194 2.41 -8.43 18.85
N SER A 195 1.64 -9.25 19.56
CA SER A 195 2.12 -10.32 20.43
C SER A 195 1.58 -11.67 19.98
N GLU A 196 2.17 -12.76 20.47
CA GLU A 196 1.69 -14.11 20.18
C GLU A 196 0.28 -14.36 20.76
N ASN A 197 -0.12 -13.61 21.79
CA ASN A 197 -1.42 -13.76 22.43
C ASN A 197 -2.58 -13.17 21.63
N ASN A 198 -2.32 -12.17 20.78
CA ASN A 198 -3.35 -11.49 19.97
C ASN A 198 -3.19 -11.72 18.46
N TRP A 199 -2.21 -12.54 18.04
CA TRP A 199 -1.94 -12.81 16.64
C TRP A 199 -1.60 -14.28 16.42
N VAL A 200 -2.63 -15.05 16.07
CA VAL A 200 -2.62 -16.52 16.03
C VAL A 200 -2.73 -17.06 14.59
N VAL A 201 -2.22 -16.29 13.62
CA VAL A 201 -2.29 -16.63 12.20
C VAL A 201 -1.31 -17.75 11.87
N LEU A 202 -1.77 -18.74 11.13
CA LEU A 202 -0.97 -19.88 10.70
C LEU A 202 0.09 -19.48 9.63
N PRO A 203 1.18 -20.24 9.49
CA PRO A 203 2.16 -20.05 8.42
C PRO A 203 1.52 -20.04 7.02
N LEU A 204 2.13 -19.30 6.10
CA LEU A 204 1.70 -19.25 4.70
C LEU A 204 2.11 -20.52 3.94
N HIS A 205 1.25 -20.92 3.01
CA HIS A 205 1.49 -22.02 2.07
C HIS A 205 1.33 -21.54 0.62
N GLU A 206 1.79 -22.32 -0.37
CA GLU A 206 1.67 -21.94 -1.80
C GLU A 206 0.23 -21.67 -2.24
N GLU A 207 -0.75 -22.39 -1.67
CA GLU A 207 -2.18 -22.16 -1.93
C GLU A 207 -2.68 -20.79 -1.49
N ASP A 208 -1.90 -20.09 -0.67
CA ASP A 208 -2.21 -18.73 -0.24
C ASP A 208 -1.89 -17.69 -1.29
N PHE A 209 -1.26 -17.98 -2.44
CA PHE A 209 -0.79 -16.96 -3.40
C PHE A 209 -1.60 -16.88 -4.69
#